data_AF-A0A6L2LMX6-F1
#
_entry.id   AF-A0A6L2LMX6-F1
#
_cell.length_a   1.000
_cell.length_b   1.000
_cell.length_c   1.000
_cell.angle_alpha   90.00
_cell.angle_beta   90.00
_cell.angle_gamma   90.00
#
_symmetry.space_group_name_H-M   'P 1'
#
loop_
_entity.id
_entity.type
_entity.pdbx_description
1 polymer ?
#
loop_
_entity_poly.entity_id
_entity_poly.type
_entity_poly.pdbx_seq_one_letter_code
_entity_poly.pdbx_strand_id
1 'polypeptide(L)'
;MYVGPFKVLGVIGNVAYKLDLPEELSKVHNTFYVSNLKKFHADEPLAVPLDGHHFDDKLHFVEEPVEIMDHEVKWLKRSRIPLVKVRWNSKRGPKFTWEREDQFRKKYQHLFAKTASSSSVTS
;
A
#
# COMPACT_ATOMS: atom_id res chain seq x y z
N MET A 1 -5.38 13.46 2.47
CA MET A 1 -5.19 12.47 1.40
C MET A 1 -6.58 12.05 0.96
N TYR A 2 -6.90 12.30 -0.30
CA TYR A 2 -8.12 11.81 -0.92
C TYR A 2 -7.72 11.00 -2.14
N VAL A 3 -8.56 10.03 -2.47
CA VAL A 3 -8.41 9.26 -3.69
C VAL A 3 -9.08 10.07 -4.80
N GLY A 4 -8.40 10.20 -5.94
CA GLY A 4 -8.53 11.29 -6.93
C GLY A 4 -9.94 11.72 -7.38
N PRO A 5 -10.04 12.82 -8.15
CA PRO A 5 -11.33 13.27 -8.66
C PRO A 5 -11.91 12.20 -9.61
N PHE A 6 -13.13 11.76 -9.33
CA PHE A 6 -13.87 10.84 -10.20
C PHE A 6 -14.79 11.60 -11.15
N LYS A 7 -14.94 11.09 -12.36
CA LYS A 7 -15.85 11.67 -13.34
C LYS A 7 -17.30 11.44 -12.90
N VAL A 8 -18.16 12.44 -13.05
CA VAL A 8 -19.60 12.27 -12.83
C VAL A 8 -20.22 11.67 -14.10
N LEU A 9 -20.82 10.49 -13.98
CA LEU A 9 -21.55 9.81 -15.05
C LEU A 9 -22.97 10.36 -15.21
N GLY A 10 -23.57 10.85 -14.12
CA GLY A 10 -24.90 11.45 -14.15
C GLY A 10 -25.37 11.88 -12.77
N VAL A 11 -26.48 12.61 -12.74
CA VAL A 11 -27.17 13.01 -11.52
C VAL A 11 -28.43 12.15 -11.37
N ILE A 12 -28.63 11.56 -10.20
CA ILE A 12 -29.82 10.77 -9.85
C ILE A 12 -30.69 11.64 -8.93
N GLY A 13 -31.83 12.10 -9.44
CA GLY A 13 -32.66 13.09 -8.76
C GLY A 13 -31.92 14.42 -8.58
N ASN A 14 -32.26 15.17 -7.51
CA ASN A 14 -31.65 16.49 -7.25
C ASN A 14 -30.40 16.46 -6.36
N VAL A 15 -30.03 15.28 -5.86
CA VAL A 15 -29.27 15.16 -4.60
C VAL A 15 -28.30 13.98 -4.58
N ALA A 16 -28.19 13.21 -5.66
CA ALA A 16 -27.23 12.13 -5.77
C ALA A 16 -26.46 12.19 -7.09
N TYR A 17 -25.18 11.83 -7.04
CA TYR A 17 -24.31 11.74 -8.20
C TYR A 17 -23.88 10.30 -8.40
N LYS A 18 -23.88 9.86 -9.66
CA LYS A 18 -23.25 8.61 -10.07
C LYS A 18 -21.84 8.92 -10.54
N LEU A 19 -20.84 8.31 -9.94
CA LEU A 19 -19.43 8.50 -10.23
C LEU A 19 -18.88 7.34 -11.08
N ASP A 20 -17.90 7.65 -11.91
CA ASP A 20 -17.09 6.68 -12.65
C ASP A 20 -15.99 6.19 -11.71
N LEU A 21 -16.32 5.15 -10.93
CA LEU A 21 -15.37 4.54 -10.02
C LEU A 21 -14.55 3.48 -10.75
N PRO A 22 -13.23 3.44 -10.55
CA PRO A 22 -12.39 2.41 -11.13
C PRO A 22 -12.58 1.07 -10.39
N GLU A 23 -12.10 -0.02 -10.99
CA GLU A 23 -12.38 -1.39 -10.54
C GLU A 23 -11.83 -1.68 -9.14
N GLU A 24 -10.76 -1.00 -8.73
CA GLU A 24 -10.18 -1.06 -7.38
C GLU A 24 -11.18 -0.64 -6.29
N LEU A 25 -12.19 0.15 -6.65
CA LEU A 25 -13.28 0.59 -5.77
C LEU A 25 -14.61 -0.10 -6.09
N SER A 26 -14.61 -1.24 -6.78
CA SER A 26 -15.81 -2.00 -7.16
C SER A 26 -16.74 -2.37 -5.98
N LYS A 27 -16.20 -2.45 -4.75
CA LYS A 27 -16.99 -2.68 -3.52
C LYS A 27 -17.74 -1.45 -3.03
N VAL A 28 -17.38 -0.26 -3.51
CA VAL A 28 -18.03 1.00 -3.16
C VAL A 28 -19.18 1.25 -4.13
N HIS A 29 -20.36 1.56 -3.60
CA HIS A 29 -21.47 1.99 -4.44
C HIS A 29 -21.09 3.27 -5.18
N ASN A 30 -21.21 3.24 -6.51
CA ASN A 30 -20.89 4.39 -7.36
C ASN A 30 -21.91 5.54 -7.27
N THR A 31 -22.94 5.42 -6.44
CA THR A 31 -23.95 6.46 -6.24
C THR A 31 -23.76 7.11 -4.87
N PHE A 32 -23.46 8.40 -4.86
CA PHE A 32 -23.20 9.18 -3.65
C PHE A 32 -24.23 10.29 -3.50
N TYR A 33 -24.86 10.37 -2.33
CA TYR A 33 -25.70 11.51 -1.97
C TYR A 33 -24.82 12.72 -1.66
N VAL A 34 -25.28 13.94 -1.97
CA VAL A 34 -24.53 15.19 -1.73
C VAL A 34 -24.11 15.31 -0.26
N SER A 35 -24.95 14.85 0.67
CA SER A 35 -24.65 14.84 2.12
C SER A 35 -23.47 13.93 2.49
N ASN A 36 -23.18 12.91 1.69
CA ASN A 36 -22.08 11.98 1.94
C ASN A 36 -20.75 12.53 1.41
N LEU A 37 -20.79 13.56 0.57
CA LEU A 37 -19.61 14.23 0.04
C LEU A 37 -19.15 15.29 1.02
N LYS A 38 -17.98 15.08 1.63
CA LYS A 38 -17.31 16.12 2.42
C LYS A 38 -16.51 17.02 1.50
N LYS A 39 -16.72 18.33 1.59
CA LYS A 39 -15.91 19.31 0.88
C LYS A 39 -14.49 19.27 1.45
N PHE A 40 -13.52 18.92 0.62
CA PHE A 40 -12.12 18.90 1.00
C PHE A 40 -11.50 20.26 0.65
N HIS A 41 -11.01 20.96 1.67
CA HIS A 41 -10.28 22.21 1.54
C HIS A 41 -8.82 21.92 1.91
N ALA A 42 -7.97 21.69 0.93
CA ALA A 42 -6.53 21.63 1.16
C ALA A 42 -5.82 22.46 0.10
N ASP A 43 -4.81 23.21 0.53
CA ASP A 43 -4.01 24.10 -0.31
C ASP A 43 -2.97 23.34 -1.16
N GLU A 44 -2.77 22.04 -0.90
CA GLU A 44 -1.81 21.18 -1.59
C GLU A 44 -2.50 19.95 -2.22
N PRO A 45 -2.10 19.51 -3.43
CA PRO A 45 -2.69 18.35 -4.09
C PRO A 45 -2.32 17.05 -3.35
N LEU A 46 -3.14 16.68 -2.36
CA LEU A 46 -3.06 15.41 -1.61
C LEU A 46 -3.78 14.25 -2.31
N ALA A 47 -4.00 14.38 -3.62
CA ALA A 47 -4.61 13.35 -4.46
C ALA A 47 -3.61 12.23 -4.71
N VAL A 48 -3.96 11.01 -4.33
CA VAL A 48 -3.14 9.82 -4.65
C VAL A 48 -3.71 9.14 -5.89
N PRO A 49 -2.91 8.90 -6.94
CA PRO A 49 -3.32 8.08 -8.08
C PRO A 49 -3.71 6.68 -7.61
N LEU A 50 -4.82 6.15 -8.10
CA LEU A 50 -5.23 4.77 -7.82
C LEU A 50 -4.35 3.74 -8.51
N ASP A 51 -3.80 4.09 -9.67
CA ASP A 51 -3.08 3.18 -10.56
C ASP A 51 -1.99 2.42 -9.79
N GLY A 52 -2.17 1.10 -9.69
CA GLY A 52 -1.22 0.17 -9.05
C GLY A 52 -1.39 -0.05 -7.55
N HIS A 53 -2.50 0.37 -6.93
CA HIS A 53 -2.72 0.15 -5.49
C HIS A 53 -3.75 -0.92 -5.20
N HIS A 54 -3.34 -1.92 -4.43
CA HIS A 54 -4.26 -2.93 -3.92
C HIS A 54 -4.97 -2.41 -2.67
N PHE A 55 -6.29 -2.41 -2.70
CA PHE A 55 -7.14 -2.18 -1.53
C PHE A 55 -7.63 -3.53 -1.01
N ASP A 56 -7.56 -3.73 0.32
CA ASP A 56 -8.11 -4.93 0.93
C ASP A 56 -9.66 -4.91 0.94
N ASP A 57 -10.27 -5.98 1.45
CA ASP A 57 -11.74 -6.08 1.59
C ASP A 57 -12.37 -4.97 2.42
N LYS A 58 -11.58 -4.27 3.22
CA LYS A 58 -11.99 -3.16 4.10
C LYS A 58 -11.57 -1.80 3.54
N LEU A 59 -11.11 -1.74 2.28
CA LEU A 59 -10.62 -0.53 1.60
C LEU A 59 -9.40 0.12 2.27
N HIS A 60 -8.61 -0.66 3.02
CA HIS A 60 -7.31 -0.20 3.50
C HIS A 60 -6.27 -0.33 2.40
N PHE A 61 -5.36 0.63 2.38
CA PHE A 61 -4.21 0.62 1.49
C PHE A 61 -3.24 -0.50 1.90
N VAL A 62 -2.95 -1.40 0.98
CA VAL A 62 -2.00 -2.49 1.22
C VAL A 62 -0.60 -1.98 0.90
N GLU A 63 0.22 -1.74 1.92
CA GLU A 63 1.64 -1.43 1.74
C GLU A 63 2.37 -2.71 1.29
N GLU A 64 2.92 -2.70 0.07
CA GLU A 64 3.70 -3.83 -0.45
C GLU A 64 5.17 -3.73 -0.05
N PRO A 65 5.80 -4.85 0.37
CA PRO A 65 7.24 -4.87 0.63
C PRO A 65 8.02 -4.86 -0.68
N VAL A 66 9.00 -3.96 -0.79
CA VAL A 66 9.79 -3.80 -2.01
C VAL A 66 11.01 -4.70 -2.00
N GLU A 67 11.76 -4.67 -0.90
CA GLU A 67 13.00 -5.44 -0.76
C GLU A 67 13.39 -5.60 0.70
N ILE A 68 14.22 -6.62 0.95
CA ILE A 68 14.91 -6.81 2.22
C ILE A 68 16.22 -6.04 2.13
N MET A 69 16.37 -5.05 3.02
CA MET A 69 17.53 -4.16 3.05
C MET A 69 18.65 -4.71 3.93
N ASP A 70 18.31 -5.46 4.97
CA ASP A 70 19.28 -5.93 5.96
C ASP A 70 18.75 -7.12 6.77
N HIS A 71 19.66 -7.82 7.46
CA HIS A 71 19.37 -8.95 8.34
C HIS A 71 20.05 -8.75 9.69
N GLU A 72 19.32 -8.99 10.79
CA GLU A 72 19.87 -8.92 12.14
C GLU A 72 19.36 -10.09 12.97
N VAL A 73 20.18 -10.61 13.88
CA VAL A 73 19.76 -11.63 14.84
C VAL A 73 19.70 -11.01 16.22
N LYS A 74 18.50 -10.92 16.80
CA LYS A 74 18.35 -10.53 18.21
C LYS A 74 18.56 -11.72 19.13
N TRP A 75 19.47 -11.53 20.07
CA TRP A 75 19.80 -12.51 21.09
C TRP A 75 19.00 -12.25 22.35
N LEU A 76 18.21 -13.24 22.76
CA LEU A 76 17.55 -13.29 24.06
C LEU A 76 18.24 -14.35 24.92
N LYS A 77 17.92 -14.37 26.23
CA LYS A 77 18.53 -15.28 27.21
C LYS A 77 18.53 -16.76 26.80
N ARG A 78 17.57 -17.21 25.98
CA ARG A 78 17.42 -18.61 25.56
C ARG A 78 17.11 -18.79 24.06
N SER A 79 17.11 -17.72 23.27
CA SER A 79 16.70 -17.82 21.87
C SER A 79 17.39 -16.79 20.99
N ARG A 80 17.44 -17.12 19.71
CA ARG A 80 17.92 -16.26 18.63
C ARG A 80 16.73 -15.96 17.74
N ILE A 81 16.45 -14.70 17.49
CA ILE A 81 15.34 -14.27 16.64
C ILE A 81 15.93 -13.57 15.42
N PRO A 82 15.97 -14.25 14.26
CA PRO A 82 16.32 -13.62 13.00
C PRO A 82 15.24 -12.61 12.58
N LEU A 83 15.68 -11.40 12.26
CA LEU A 83 14.87 -10.29 11.80
C LEU A 83 15.39 -9.81 10.44
N VAL A 84 14.48 -9.34 9.61
CA VAL A 84 14.78 -8.71 8.33
C VAL A 84 14.30 -7.26 8.34
N LYS A 85 15.14 -6.35 7.85
CA LYS A 85 14.77 -4.96 7.63
C LYS A 85 14.08 -4.86 6.28
N VAL A 86 12.80 -4.54 6.28
CA VAL A 86 11.97 -4.48 5.08
C VAL A 86 11.75 -3.04 4.68
N ARG A 87 11.99 -2.72 3.41
CA ARG A 87 11.56 -1.45 2.81
C ARG A 87 10.17 -1.61 2.24
N TRP A 88 9.24 -0.76 2.67
CA TRP A 88 7.86 -0.75 2.19
C TRP A 88 7.63 0.32 1.14
N ASN A 89 6.75 0.04 0.18
CA ASN A 89 6.30 1.00 -0.83
C ASN A 89 5.22 1.93 -0.22
N SER A 90 5.63 2.83 0.68
CA SER A 90 4.69 3.77 1.33
C SER A 90 4.67 5.13 0.63
N LYS A 91 3.47 5.71 0.49
CA LYS A 91 3.25 7.03 -0.14
C LYS A 91 3.85 8.19 0.64
N ARG A 92 4.12 8.01 1.94
CA ARG A 92 4.73 9.04 2.80
C ARG A 92 6.27 9.01 2.78
N GLY A 93 6.85 8.25 1.85
CA GLY A 93 8.28 8.02 1.75
C GLY A 93 8.70 6.62 2.19
N PRO A 94 9.99 6.27 2.06
CA PRO A 94 10.50 4.95 2.43
C PRO A 94 10.22 4.67 3.90
N LYS A 95 9.39 3.65 4.15
CA LYS A 95 9.13 3.16 5.50
C LYS A 95 9.94 1.88 5.71
N PHE A 96 10.55 1.78 6.89
CA PHE A 96 11.38 0.64 7.26
C PHE A 96 10.83 0.01 8.54
N THR A 97 10.63 -1.30 8.52
CA THR A 97 10.30 -2.07 9.73
C THR A 97 11.20 -3.29 9.84
N TRP A 98 11.39 -3.76 11.08
CA TRP A 98 12.06 -5.02 11.36
C TRP A 98 11.01 -6.10 11.58
N GLU A 99 10.97 -7.08 10.68
CA GLU A 99 10.01 -8.18 10.72
C GLU A 99 10.72 -9.48 11.06
N ARG A 100 10.00 -10.41 11.70
CA ARG A 100 10.52 -11.76 11.96
C ARG A 100 10.69 -12.52 10.64
N GLU A 101 11.89 -13.02 10.39
CA GLU A 101 12.25 -13.65 9.11
C GLU A 101 11.36 -14.85 8.78
N ASP A 102 11.09 -15.72 9.77
CA ASP A 102 10.31 -16.95 9.58
C ASP A 102 8.86 -16.66 9.14
N GLN A 103 8.25 -15.62 9.69
CA GLN A 103 6.90 -15.19 9.33
C GLN A 103 6.90 -14.46 7.99
N PHE A 104 7.87 -13.56 7.80
CA PHE A 104 7.96 -12.76 6.60
C PHE A 104 8.23 -13.63 5.36
N ARG A 105 9.11 -14.64 5.47
CA ARG A 105 9.42 -15.58 4.40
C ARG A 105 8.23 -16.43 3.96
N LYS A 106 7.31 -16.78 4.87
CA LYS A 106 6.08 -17.51 4.52
C LYS A 106 5.16 -16.67 3.62
N LYS A 107 5.11 -15.36 3.83
CA LYS A 107 4.21 -14.45 3.10
C LYS A 107 4.85 -13.92 1.81
N TYR A 108 6.15 -13.64 1.82
CA TYR A 108 6.87 -12.99 0.73
C TYR A 108 8.15 -13.76 0.33
N GLN A 109 8.00 -15.05 0.04
CA GLN A 109 9.12 -15.94 -0.29
C GLN A 109 9.95 -15.44 -1.49
N HIS A 110 9.30 -14.78 -2.46
CA HIS A 110 9.94 -14.24 -3.66
C HIS A 110 11.01 -13.16 -3.36
N LEU A 111 10.90 -12.44 -2.24
CA LEU A 111 11.88 -11.42 -1.84
C LEU A 111 13.20 -12.03 -1.34
N PHE A 112 13.19 -13.28 -0.90
CA PHE A 112 14.39 -14.00 -0.44
C PHE A 112 15.13 -14.72 -1.57
N ALA A 113 14.50 -14.90 -2.74
CA ALA A 113 15.11 -15.58 -3.87
C ALA A 113 16.08 -14.70 -4.67
N LYS A 114 16.01 -13.37 -4.51
CA LYS A 114 16.72 -12.40 -5.35
C LYS A 114 18.20 -12.20 -4.98
N THR A 115 18.67 -12.77 -3.87
CA THR A 115 20.04 -12.58 -3.34
C THR A 115 21.09 -13.57 -3.87
N ALA A 116 20.79 -14.38 -4.90
CA ALA A 116 21.76 -15.31 -5.49
C ALA A 116 22.57 -14.74 -6.68
N SER A 117 22.39 -13.47 -7.06
CA SER A 117 23.09 -12.88 -8.21
C SER A 117 23.61 -11.47 -7.90
N SER A 118 24.65 -11.37 -7.06
CA SER A 118 25.67 -10.34 -7.24
C SER A 118 26.98 -10.79 -6.63
N SER A 119 27.60 -11.80 -7.25
CA SER A 119 29.05 -11.85 -7.31
C SER A 119 29.46 -11.33 -8.69
N SER A 120 29.90 -10.08 -8.74
CA SER A 120 30.84 -9.69 -9.79
C SER A 120 32.07 -9.10 -9.13
N VAL A 121 33.13 -9.90 -9.23
CA VAL A 121 34.53 -9.60 -8.97
C VAL A 121 34.97 -8.45 -9.89
N THR A 122 35.80 -7.53 -9.40
CA THR A 122 36.71 -6.73 -10.24
C THR A 122 37.89 -6.30 -9.35
N SER A 123 39.00 -7.05 -9.45
CA SER A 123 40.31 -6.67 -10.03
C SER A 123 41.17 -5.79 -9.10
#